data_AF-A0A7L4NYF7-F1
#
_entry.id   AF-A0A7L4NYF7-F1
#
_cell.length_a   1.000
_cell.length_b   1.000
_cell.length_c   1.000
_cell.angle_alpha   90.00
_cell.angle_beta   90.00
_cell.angle_gamma   90.00
#
_symmetry.space_group_name_H-M   'P 1'
#
loop_
_entity.id
_entity.type
_entity.pdbx_description
1 polymer ?
#
loop_
_entity_poly.entity_id
_entity_poly.type
_entity_poly.pdbx_seq_one_letter_code
_entity_poly.pdbx_strand_id
1 'polypeptide(L)'
;MNDETADNEELSETEEGEVLTDEEAEGLPFAKAEVVRLMKQNLDSDKMIRERVKVEMNKFLGEVLERVCEQLNEYPYTTIEYEMLKESIYPYKNIERINEEKRRILMHLEAIKADCDALSMDVKKSLKLKDVDEEEDEF
;
A
#
# COMPACT_ATOMS: atom_id res chain seq x y z
N MET A 1 53.14 -17.35 -17.22
CA MET A 1 53.14 -15.93 -17.63
C MET A 1 51.70 -15.64 -17.99
N ASN A 2 50.88 -15.43 -16.95
CA ASN A 2 50.45 -14.12 -16.45
C ASN A 2 49.45 -13.51 -17.43
N ASP A 3 48.15 -13.60 -17.11
CA ASP A 3 47.39 -12.43 -16.67
C ASP A 3 46.05 -12.89 -16.07
N GLU A 4 46.04 -13.15 -14.77
CA GLU A 4 44.83 -13.10 -13.95
C GLU A 4 44.82 -11.70 -13.32
N THR A 5 44.08 -10.78 -13.93
CA THR A 5 43.67 -9.51 -13.31
C THR A 5 42.17 -9.66 -13.05
N ALA A 6 41.75 -10.11 -11.86
CA ALA A 6 41.71 -9.34 -10.61
C ALA A 6 40.93 -8.01 -10.78
N ASP A 7 39.65 -8.11 -11.16
CA ASP A 7 38.68 -7.03 -10.97
C ASP A 7 38.06 -7.20 -9.57
N ASN A 8 38.89 -6.92 -8.57
CA ASN A 8 38.49 -6.79 -7.18
C ASN A 8 38.26 -5.28 -6.97
N GLU A 9 37.13 -4.78 -7.45
CA GLU A 9 36.66 -3.43 -7.13
C GLU A 9 36.54 -3.33 -5.60
N GLU A 10 37.33 -2.40 -5.07
CA GLU A 10 37.57 -2.21 -3.65
C GLU A 10 36.26 -1.94 -2.89
N LEU A 11 35.88 -2.90 -2.05
CA LEU A 11 35.00 -2.67 -0.90
C LEU A 11 35.75 -1.80 0.11
N SER A 12 35.68 -0.48 -0.07
CA SER A 12 36.11 0.49 0.95
C SER A 12 34.99 1.47 1.29
N GLU A 13 33.84 0.96 1.75
CA GLU A 13 32.87 1.79 2.47
C GLU A 13 33.29 1.86 3.94
N THR A 14 34.21 2.78 4.22
CA THR A 14 34.53 3.18 5.59
C THR A 14 33.46 4.19 6.02
N GLU A 15 32.59 3.79 6.93
CA GLU A 15 31.70 4.71 7.64
C GLU A 15 32.56 5.72 8.42
N GLU A 16 32.54 6.98 8.00
CA GLU A 16 32.54 8.21 8.80
C GLU A 16 32.90 9.40 7.89
N GLY A 17 31.86 10.10 7.40
CA GLY A 17 32.02 11.32 6.61
C GLY A 17 31.64 11.16 5.12
N GLU A 18 30.40 10.76 4.82
CA GLU A 18 29.83 11.06 3.50
C GLU A 18 29.77 12.58 3.36
N VAL A 19 30.74 13.13 2.61
CA VAL A 19 30.68 14.49 2.10
C VAL A 19 29.40 14.59 1.29
N LEU A 20 28.47 15.40 1.80
CA LEU A 20 27.23 15.77 1.12
C LEU A 20 27.60 16.36 -0.23
N THR A 21 27.42 15.60 -1.31
CA THR A 21 27.39 16.22 -2.63
C THR A 21 26.07 16.99 -2.71
N ASP A 22 26.15 18.31 -2.52
CA ASP A 22 25.03 19.26 -2.57
C ASP A 22 24.16 19.07 -3.83
N GLU A 23 24.74 18.57 -4.92
CA GLU A 23 24.09 18.40 -6.23
C GLU A 23 22.96 17.35 -6.26
N GLU A 24 22.90 16.39 -5.32
CA GLU A 24 21.78 15.43 -5.20
C GLU A 24 20.76 15.80 -4.11
N ALA A 25 21.09 16.79 -3.27
CA ALA A 25 20.17 17.34 -2.27
C ALA A 25 19.24 18.39 -2.89
N GLU A 26 19.65 19.00 -4.01
CA GLU A 26 18.83 19.95 -4.77
C GLU A 26 17.60 19.24 -5.38
N GLY A 27 16.43 19.44 -4.74
CA GLY A 27 15.14 18.99 -5.26
C GLY A 27 14.42 17.93 -4.41
N LEU A 28 14.98 17.51 -3.27
CA LEU A 28 14.28 16.63 -2.35
C LEU A 28 13.26 17.42 -1.48
N PRO A 29 12.03 16.90 -1.30
CA PRO A 29 10.99 17.59 -0.52
C PRO A 29 11.32 17.70 0.98
N PHE A 30 12.15 16.80 1.51
CA PHE A 30 12.56 16.81 2.92
C PHE A 30 14.08 16.77 3.09
N ALA A 31 14.56 17.19 4.27
CA ALA A 31 15.96 17.04 4.64
C ALA A 31 16.35 15.55 4.69
N LYS A 32 17.25 15.14 3.78
CA LYS A 32 17.70 13.75 3.63
C LYS A 32 18.21 13.13 4.93
N ALA A 33 18.98 13.88 5.71
CA ALA A 33 19.50 13.43 7.00
C ALA A 33 18.40 13.03 8.00
N GLU A 34 17.29 13.78 8.02
CA GLU A 34 16.19 13.52 8.94
C GLU A 34 15.39 12.27 8.54
N VAL A 35 15.16 12.09 7.23
CA VAL A 35 14.55 10.88 6.69
C VAL A 35 15.40 9.65 7.02
N VAL A 36 16.71 9.71 6.80
CA VAL A 36 17.63 8.60 7.11
C VAL A 36 17.65 8.29 8.61
N ARG A 37 17.65 9.31 9.46
CA ARG A 37 17.59 9.15 10.93
C ARG A 37 16.33 8.40 11.36
N LEU A 38 15.17 8.80 10.84
CA LEU A 38 13.88 8.12 11.09
C LEU A 38 13.89 6.68 10.58
N MET A 39 14.46 6.42 9.40
CA MET A 39 14.59 5.06 8.87
C MET A 39 15.45 4.17 9.78
N LYS A 40 16.64 4.64 10.18
CA LYS A 40 17.54 3.88 11.06
C LYS A 40 16.95 3.60 12.45
N GLN A 41 16.04 4.44 12.94
CA GLN A 41 15.34 4.22 14.21
C GLN A 41 14.29 3.10 14.15
N ASN A 42 13.77 2.79 12.97
CA ASN A 42 12.68 1.84 12.78
C ASN A 42 13.10 0.57 12.03
N LEU A 43 14.31 0.55 11.45
CA LEU A 43 14.92 -0.64 10.86
C LEU A 43 15.77 -1.37 11.90
N ASP A 44 15.94 -2.67 11.68
CA ASP A 44 16.86 -3.49 12.48
C ASP A 44 18.30 -2.94 12.37
N SER A 45 19.06 -3.02 13.47
CA SER A 45 20.37 -2.36 13.58
C SER A 45 21.45 -2.89 12.63
N ASP A 46 21.24 -4.07 12.06
CA ASP A 46 22.11 -4.71 11.07
C ASP A 46 21.80 -4.30 9.63
N LYS A 47 20.73 -3.53 9.39
CA LYS A 47 20.30 -3.13 8.05
C LYS A 47 21.00 -1.86 7.56
N MET A 48 21.67 -1.99 6.41
CA MET A 48 22.26 -0.87 5.69
C MET A 48 21.30 -0.30 4.64
N ILE A 49 21.23 1.03 4.52
CA ILE A 49 20.32 1.73 3.60
C ILE A 49 21.12 2.27 2.42
N ARG A 50 20.91 1.71 1.23
CA ARG A 50 21.52 2.19 -0.01
C ARG A 50 21.04 3.59 -0.38
N GLU A 51 21.90 4.37 -1.02
CA GLU A 51 21.63 5.76 -1.40
C GLU A 51 20.32 5.94 -2.18
N ARG A 52 20.11 5.13 -3.23
CA ARG A 52 18.86 5.14 -4.01
C ARG A 52 17.60 4.98 -3.15
N VAL A 53 17.66 4.17 -2.09
CA VAL A 53 16.52 3.95 -1.18
C VAL A 53 16.26 5.20 -0.34
N LYS A 54 17.31 5.90 0.10
CA LYS A 54 17.20 7.17 0.85
C LYS A 54 16.48 8.22 -0.01
N VAL A 55 16.87 8.36 -1.29
CA VAL A 55 16.29 9.30 -2.25
C VAL A 55 14.83 8.97 -2.56
N GLU A 56 14.53 7.72 -2.91
CA GLU A 56 13.17 7.32 -3.28
C GLU A 56 12.20 7.39 -2.09
N MET A 57 12.65 7.04 -0.88
CA MET A 57 11.85 7.24 0.33
C MET A 57 11.50 8.71 0.54
N ASN A 58 12.45 9.62 0.32
CA ASN A 58 12.22 11.05 0.47
C ASN A 58 11.16 11.57 -0.51
N LYS A 59 11.27 11.18 -1.80
CA LYS A 59 10.25 11.51 -2.80
C LYS A 59 8.88 10.93 -2.46
N PHE A 60 8.83 9.68 -2.02
CA PHE A 60 7.58 9.02 -1.63
C PHE A 60 6.87 9.75 -0.47
N LEU A 61 7.62 10.19 0.54
CA LEU A 61 7.05 11.02 1.61
C LEU A 61 6.45 12.32 1.05
N GLY A 62 7.05 12.87 -0.01
CA GLY A 62 6.56 14.07 -0.70
C GLY A 62 5.22 13.79 -1.38
N GLU A 63 5.15 12.71 -2.15
CA GLU A 63 3.91 12.27 -2.81
C GLU A 63 2.78 12.01 -1.80
N VAL A 64 3.09 11.43 -0.62
CA VAL A 64 2.10 11.22 0.43
C VAL A 64 1.57 12.56 0.95
N LEU A 65 2.45 13.55 1.16
CA LEU A 65 2.04 14.87 1.59
C LEU A 65 1.19 15.57 0.51
N GLU A 66 1.58 15.48 -0.76
CA GLU A 66 0.80 16.01 -1.89
C GLU A 66 -0.62 15.44 -1.91
N ARG A 67 -0.78 14.13 -1.77
CA ARG A 67 -2.11 13.49 -1.72
C ARG A 67 -2.94 13.93 -0.52
N VAL A 68 -2.32 14.14 0.64
CA VAL A 68 -3.02 14.69 1.81
C VAL A 68 -3.48 16.13 1.52
N CYS A 69 -2.66 16.94 0.86
CA CYS A 69 -3.03 18.29 0.45
C CYS A 69 -4.14 18.29 -0.61
N GLU A 70 -4.14 17.36 -1.56
CA GLU A 70 -5.24 17.19 -2.54
C GLU A 70 -6.56 16.93 -1.83
N GLN A 71 -6.58 16.04 -0.83
CA GLN A 71 -7.78 15.78 -0.02
C GLN A 71 -8.20 17.00 0.80
N LEU A 72 -7.24 17.72 1.38
CA LEU A 72 -7.52 18.95 2.12
C LEU A 72 -8.13 20.06 1.23
N ASN A 73 -7.83 20.07 -0.07
CA ASN A 73 -8.42 21.00 -1.03
C ASN A 73 -9.88 20.68 -1.37
N GLU A 74 -10.40 19.50 -1.02
CA GLU A 74 -11.83 19.18 -1.20
C GLU A 74 -12.72 19.95 -0.23
N TYR A 75 -12.16 20.45 0.89
CA TYR A 75 -12.89 21.26 1.85
C TYR A 75 -13.05 22.70 1.33
N PRO A 76 -14.28 23.27 1.32
CA PRO A 76 -14.55 24.58 0.73
C PRO A 76 -14.12 25.78 1.62
N TYR A 77 -13.22 25.55 2.57
CA TYR A 77 -12.81 26.53 3.58
C TYR A 77 -11.40 27.02 3.31
N THR A 78 -11.14 28.30 3.58
CA THR A 78 -9.82 28.91 3.39
C THR A 78 -8.82 28.51 4.48
N THR A 79 -9.31 28.09 5.65
CA THR A 79 -8.50 27.68 6.78
C THR A 79 -8.65 26.18 6.98
N ILE A 80 -7.52 25.48 7.09
CA ILE A 80 -7.49 24.04 7.36
C ILE A 80 -7.53 23.83 8.87
N GLU A 81 -8.53 23.07 9.34
CA GLU A 81 -8.70 22.71 10.75
C GLU A 81 -8.12 21.32 11.06
N TYR A 82 -7.87 21.06 12.34
CA TYR A 82 -7.32 19.77 12.78
C TYR A 82 -8.21 18.57 12.40
N GLU A 83 -9.54 18.72 12.44
CA GLU A 83 -10.44 17.62 12.09
C GLU A 83 -10.32 17.27 10.59
N MET A 84 -10.14 18.28 9.71
CA MET A 84 -9.91 18.06 8.27
C MET A 84 -8.60 17.30 8.01
N LEU A 85 -7.53 17.67 8.72
CA LEU A 85 -6.26 16.94 8.64
C LEU A 85 -6.40 15.52 9.16
N LYS A 86 -7.07 15.33 10.29
CA LYS A 86 -7.27 14.02 10.93
C LYS A 86 -8.05 13.07 10.02
N GLU A 87 -9.07 13.57 9.32
CA GLU A 87 -9.79 12.81 8.29
C GLU A 87 -8.89 12.48 7.09
N SER A 88 -8.13 13.45 6.58
CA SER A 88 -7.28 13.28 5.39
C SER A 88 -6.12 12.29 5.64
N ILE A 89 -5.51 12.29 6.83
CA ILE A 89 -4.43 11.34 7.16
C ILE A 89 -4.94 9.97 7.62
N TYR A 90 -6.25 9.81 7.82
CA TYR A 90 -6.85 8.60 8.37
C TYR A 90 -6.53 7.32 7.59
N PRO A 91 -6.58 7.30 6.23
CA PRO A 91 -6.28 6.11 5.45
C PRO A 91 -4.85 5.62 5.65
N TYR A 92 -3.90 6.56 5.79
CA TYR A 92 -2.48 6.26 5.96
C TYR A 92 -2.16 5.74 7.37
N LYS A 93 -2.86 6.24 8.39
CA LYS A 93 -2.70 5.77 9.78
C LYS A 93 -3.35 4.41 10.06
N ASN A 94 -4.37 4.04 9.30
CA ASN A 94 -5.20 2.86 9.58
C ASN A 94 -5.18 1.81 8.46
N ILE A 95 -4.14 1.81 7.62
CA ILE A 95 -4.09 0.99 6.42
C ILE A 95 -4.24 -0.51 6.71
N GLU A 96 -3.63 -1.01 7.79
CA GLU A 96 -3.74 -2.41 8.21
C GLU A 96 -5.18 -2.76 8.59
N ARG A 97 -5.78 -1.95 9.48
CA ARG A 97 -7.16 -2.11 9.92
C ARG A 97 -8.14 -2.07 8.75
N ILE A 98 -7.96 -1.11 7.83
CA ILE A 98 -8.79 -0.97 6.63
C ILE A 98 -8.67 -2.22 5.74
N ASN A 99 -7.47 -2.75 5.56
CA ASN A 99 -7.25 -3.96 4.76
C ASN A 99 -7.85 -5.21 5.40
N GLU A 100 -7.79 -5.32 6.73
CA GLU A 100 -8.46 -6.41 7.46
C GLU A 100 -9.98 -6.35 7.34
N GLU A 101 -10.56 -5.16 7.51
CA GLU A 101 -12.00 -4.98 7.33
C GLU A 101 -12.43 -5.26 5.89
N LYS A 102 -11.63 -4.83 4.90
CA LYS A 102 -11.86 -5.14 3.48
C LYS A 102 -11.91 -6.65 3.25
N ARG A 103 -10.96 -7.41 3.82
CA ARG A 103 -10.94 -8.89 3.72
C ARG A 103 -12.17 -9.50 4.37
N ARG A 104 -12.54 -9.04 5.57
CA ARG A 104 -13.74 -9.50 6.29
C ARG A 104 -15.00 -9.27 5.46
N ILE A 105 -15.19 -8.07 4.90
CA ILE A 105 -16.35 -7.72 4.06
C ILE A 105 -16.39 -8.62 2.81
N LEU A 106 -15.25 -8.86 2.18
CA LEU A 106 -15.17 -9.70 0.99
C LEU A 106 -15.60 -11.15 1.29
N MET A 107 -15.15 -11.72 2.41
CA MET A 107 -15.60 -13.04 2.86
C MET A 107 -17.12 -13.09 3.10
N HIS A 108 -17.70 -12.04 3.69
CA HIS A 108 -19.15 -11.97 3.88
C HIS A 108 -19.91 -11.86 2.55
N LEU A 109 -19.38 -11.10 1.58
CA LEU A 109 -19.98 -11.00 0.24
C LEU A 109 -19.95 -12.35 -0.49
N GLU A 110 -18.85 -13.09 -0.37
CA GLU A 110 -18.74 -14.44 -0.94
C GLU A 110 -19.75 -15.41 -0.31
N ALA A 111 -19.94 -15.36 1.01
CA ALA A 111 -20.94 -16.16 1.69
C ALA A 111 -22.37 -15.83 1.21
N ILE A 112 -22.72 -14.54 1.14
CA ILE A 112 -24.04 -14.11 0.64
C ILE A 112 -24.25 -14.57 -0.80
N LYS A 113 -23.22 -14.49 -1.65
CA LYS A 113 -23.30 -14.98 -3.03
C LYS A 113 -23.57 -16.49 -3.07
N ALA A 114 -22.86 -17.27 -2.26
CA ALA A 114 -23.07 -18.72 -2.18
C ALA A 114 -24.50 -19.05 -1.73
N ASP A 115 -25.05 -18.30 -0.77
CA ASP A 115 -26.43 -18.43 -0.33
C ASP A 115 -27.41 -18.11 -1.47
N CYS A 116 -27.17 -17.03 -2.22
CA CYS A 116 -27.97 -16.70 -3.40
C CYS A 116 -27.89 -17.78 -4.50
N ASP A 117 -26.71 -18.35 -4.73
CA ASP A 117 -26.49 -19.42 -5.71
C ASP A 117 -27.26 -20.69 -5.30
N ALA A 118 -27.24 -21.06 -4.01
CA ALA A 118 -28.00 -22.17 -3.46
C ALA A 118 -29.52 -21.97 -3.65
N LEU A 119 -30.03 -20.79 -3.25
CA LEU A 119 -31.43 -20.43 -3.45
C LEU A 119 -31.83 -20.46 -4.94
N SER A 120 -30.94 -20.00 -5.83
CA SER A 120 -31.18 -20.06 -7.27
C SER A 120 -31.30 -21.50 -7.79
N MET A 121 -30.48 -22.41 -7.28
CA MET A 121 -30.56 -23.84 -7.62
C MET A 121 -31.87 -24.46 -7.14
N ASP A 122 -32.30 -24.16 -5.92
CA ASP A 122 -33.55 -24.69 -5.36
C ASP A 122 -34.79 -24.25 -6.15
N VAL A 123 -34.83 -22.96 -6.56
CA VAL A 123 -35.90 -22.46 -7.43
C VAL A 123 -35.90 -23.20 -8.76
N LYS A 124 -34.73 -23.35 -9.41
CA LYS A 124 -34.64 -24.10 -10.68
C LYS A 124 -35.06 -25.56 -10.52
N LYS A 125 -34.74 -26.21 -9.40
CA LYS A 125 -35.11 -27.60 -9.12
C LYS A 125 -36.62 -27.74 -8.91
N SER A 126 -37.23 -26.83 -8.15
CA SER A 126 -38.68 -26.83 -7.92
C SER A 126 -39.51 -26.54 -9.18
N LEU A 127 -39.01 -25.68 -10.07
CA LEU A 127 -39.63 -25.47 -11.38
C LEU A 127 -39.54 -26.74 -12.25
N LYS A 128 -38.38 -27.38 -12.32
CA LYS A 128 -38.22 -28.63 -13.08
C LYS A 128 -39.10 -29.79 -12.58
N LEU A 129 -39.39 -29.86 -11.29
CA LEU A 129 -40.28 -30.89 -10.73
C LEU A 129 -41.74 -30.65 -11.17
N LYS A 130 -42.19 -29.39 -11.16
CA LYS A 130 -43.53 -29.04 -11.66
C LYS A 130 -43.73 -29.36 -13.14
N ASP A 131 -42.69 -29.16 -13.96
CA ASP A 131 -42.75 -29.50 -15.39
C ASP A 131 -42.86 -31.01 -15.65
N VAL A 132 -42.45 -31.86 -14.69
CA VAL A 132 -42.52 -33.33 -14.81
C VAL A 132 -43.86 -33.87 -14.28
N ASP A 133 -44.38 -33.30 -13.20
CA ASP A 133 -45.67 -33.70 -12.63
C ASP A 133 -46.86 -33.39 -13.57
N GLU A 134 -46.75 -32.40 -14.47
CA GLU A 134 -47.78 -32.10 -15.48
C GLU A 134 -47.80 -33.08 -16.67
N GLU A 135 -46.73 -33.87 -16.90
CA GLU A 135 -46.67 -34.84 -18.01
C GLU A 135 -47.09 -36.27 -17.62
N GLU A 136 -47.14 -36.62 -16.32
CA GLU A 136 -47.51 -37.97 -15.85
C GLU A 136 -49.02 -38.18 -15.61
N ASP A 137 -49.83 -37.12 -15.61
CA ASP A 137 -51.30 -37.19 -15.35
C ASP A 137 -52.16 -37.33 -16.63
N GLU A 138 -51.57 -37.45 -17.83
CA GLU A 138 -52.27 -37.73 -19.09
C GLU A 138 -52.15 -39.20 -19.54
N PHE A 139 -52.58 -40.20 -18.74
CA PHE A 139 -52.84 -41.57 -19.24
C PHE A 139 -54.00 -42.29 -18.53
#